data_AF-A0A660M7E3-F1
#
_entry.id   AF-A0A660M7E3-F1
#
_cell.length_a   1.000
_cell.length_b   1.000
_cell.length_c   1.000
_cell.angle_alpha   90.00
_cell.angle_beta   90.00
_cell.angle_gamma   90.00
#
_symmetry.space_group_name_H-M   'P 1'
#
loop_
_entity.id
_entity.type
_entity.pdbx_description
1 polymer ?
#
loop_
_entity_poly.entity_id
_entity_poly.type
_entity_poly.pdbx_seq_one_letter_code
_entity_poly.pdbx_strand_id
1 'polypeptide(L)'
;RTHGSSLFTRGVTQGMNIVTLAPLSYAQLVDTMEVTEGERRYMHHYNAPGYTVGEVKRLGSPGRREIGHGYLAERALTAVLPSEEEFPYAIRSVTEIMSQNGSTSMAATCSSC
;
A
#
# COMPACT_ATOMS: atom_id res chain seq x y z
N ARG A 1 -0.50 -10.83 16.06
CA ARG A 1 0.42 -9.69 15.80
C ARG A 1 0.54 -9.54 14.28
N THR A 2 1.05 -8.42 13.76
CA THR A 2 1.26 -8.23 12.30
C THR A 2 2.25 -9.26 11.75
N HIS A 3 2.12 -9.65 10.47
CA HIS A 3 3.05 -10.60 9.85
C HIS A 3 4.38 -9.92 9.50
N GLY A 4 4.31 -8.70 8.98
CA GLY A 4 5.46 -7.83 8.78
C GLY A 4 5.09 -6.39 9.10
N SER A 5 6.07 -5.60 9.54
CA SER A 5 5.91 -4.16 9.72
C SER A 5 7.24 -3.44 9.59
N SER A 6 7.21 -2.24 9.06
CA SER A 6 8.38 -1.36 8.94
C SER A 6 8.01 0.08 9.26
N LEU A 7 9.01 0.90 9.59
CA LEU A 7 8.85 2.33 9.79
C LEU A 7 9.95 3.04 8.98
N PHE A 8 9.54 3.82 8.00
CA PHE A 8 10.45 4.64 7.20
C PHE A 8 10.30 6.11 7.60
N THR A 9 11.43 6.77 7.84
CA THR A 9 11.46 8.20 8.19
C THR A 9 12.51 8.92 7.34
N ARG A 10 12.09 10.00 6.69
CA ARG A 10 12.96 10.91 5.91
C ARG A 10 12.59 12.36 6.23
N GLY A 11 13.42 13.00 7.04
CA GLY A 11 13.11 14.32 7.61
C GLY A 11 11.82 14.24 8.42
N VAL A 12 10.83 15.04 8.06
CA VAL A 12 9.50 15.05 8.70
C VAL A 12 8.53 14.05 8.02
N THR A 13 8.88 13.49 6.86
CA THR A 13 8.02 12.49 6.21
C THR A 13 8.22 11.13 6.88
N GLN A 14 7.16 10.57 7.44
CA GLN A 14 7.17 9.27 8.10
C GLN A 14 6.02 8.40 7.60
N GLY A 15 6.35 7.17 7.18
CA GLY A 15 5.40 6.17 6.73
C GLY A 15 5.63 4.85 7.47
N MET A 16 4.58 4.31 8.07
CA MET A 16 4.58 2.99 8.69
C MET A 16 3.90 2.01 7.74
N ASN A 17 4.60 0.94 7.38
CA ASN A 17 4.01 -0.11 6.57
C ASN A 17 3.68 -1.33 7.42
N ILE A 18 2.56 -1.98 7.10
CA ILE A 18 2.12 -3.23 7.72
C ILE A 18 1.78 -4.21 6.60
N VAL A 19 2.43 -5.37 6.63
CA VAL A 19 2.21 -6.46 5.68
C VAL A 19 1.37 -7.55 6.33
N THR A 20 0.35 -8.00 5.59
CA THR A 20 -0.49 -9.14 5.91
C THR A 20 -0.39 -10.16 4.77
N LEU A 21 -0.26 -11.43 5.15
CA LEU A 21 -0.22 -12.57 4.24
C LEU A 21 -1.49 -13.38 4.43
N ALA A 22 -2.11 -13.78 3.33
CA ALA A 22 -3.32 -14.60 3.34
C ALA A 22 -3.22 -15.68 2.26
N PRO A 23 -4.04 -16.75 2.33
CA PRO A 23 -4.19 -17.70 1.23
C PRO A 23 -4.58 -17.00 -0.08
N LEU A 24 -4.22 -17.60 -1.23
CA LEU A 24 -4.52 -17.04 -2.55
C LEU A 24 -6.02 -16.78 -2.81
N SER A 25 -6.91 -17.50 -2.11
CA SER A 25 -8.36 -17.25 -2.15
C SER A 25 -8.78 -15.84 -1.68
N TYR A 26 -7.88 -15.08 -1.05
CA TYR A 26 -8.07 -13.69 -0.64
C TYR A 26 -7.46 -12.68 -1.62
N ALA A 27 -6.96 -13.14 -2.79
CA ALA A 27 -6.59 -12.24 -3.86
C ALA A 27 -7.80 -11.40 -4.29
N GLN A 28 -7.55 -10.14 -4.64
CA GLN A 28 -8.63 -9.25 -5.06
C GLN A 28 -9.06 -9.62 -6.48
N LEU A 29 -10.31 -10.01 -6.65
CA LEU A 29 -10.91 -10.16 -7.96
C LEU A 29 -11.19 -8.77 -8.56
N VAL A 30 -10.61 -8.53 -9.74
CA VAL A 30 -10.70 -7.28 -10.48
C VAL A 30 -11.48 -7.55 -11.76
N ASP A 31 -12.72 -7.07 -11.77
CA ASP A 31 -13.59 -7.11 -12.94
C ASP A 31 -13.82 -5.69 -13.45
N THR A 32 -13.18 -5.35 -14.55
CA THR A 32 -13.18 -4.03 -15.18
C THR A 32 -13.36 -4.17 -16.69
N MET A 33 -13.63 -3.06 -17.38
CA MET A 33 -13.78 -3.10 -18.84
C MET A 33 -12.51 -3.55 -19.58
N GLU A 34 -11.33 -3.30 -19.01
CA GLU A 34 -10.03 -3.65 -19.62
C GLU A 34 -9.55 -5.06 -19.22
N VAL A 35 -9.95 -5.53 -18.04
CA VAL A 35 -9.52 -6.79 -17.46
C VAL A 35 -10.74 -7.50 -16.87
N THR A 36 -11.12 -8.61 -17.48
CA THR A 36 -12.18 -9.50 -17.01
C THR A 36 -11.54 -10.69 -16.30
N GLU A 37 -12.07 -11.07 -15.13
CA GLU A 37 -11.57 -12.20 -14.31
C GLU A 37 -10.09 -12.07 -13.87
N GLY A 38 -9.57 -10.84 -13.73
CA GLY A 38 -8.21 -10.63 -13.25
C GLY A 38 -8.10 -10.85 -11.74
N GLU A 39 -7.09 -11.59 -11.28
CA GLU A 39 -6.75 -11.70 -9.86
C GLU A 39 -5.55 -10.83 -9.51
N ARG A 40 -5.72 -9.98 -8.49
CA ARG A 40 -4.67 -9.13 -7.94
C ARG A 40 -4.16 -9.73 -6.63
N ARG A 41 -3.05 -10.47 -6.73
CA ARG A 41 -2.38 -11.12 -5.59
C ARG A 41 -1.70 -10.13 -4.65
N TYR A 42 -1.17 -9.01 -5.17
CA TYR A 42 -0.54 -7.96 -4.36
C TYR A 42 -1.41 -6.71 -4.33
N MET A 43 -1.80 -6.31 -3.12
CA MET A 43 -2.62 -5.13 -2.87
C MET A 43 -1.86 -4.14 -2.00
N HIS A 44 -1.72 -2.89 -2.46
CA HIS A 44 -1.14 -1.84 -1.64
C HIS A 44 -2.13 -0.71 -1.36
N HIS A 45 -2.47 -0.54 -0.08
CA HIS A 45 -3.33 0.54 0.40
C HIS A 45 -2.48 1.62 1.04
N TYR A 46 -2.74 2.87 0.63
CA TYR A 46 -2.04 4.04 1.12
C TYR A 46 -3.04 4.95 1.84
N ASN A 47 -2.75 5.32 3.08
CA ASN A 47 -3.59 6.16 3.92
C ASN A 47 -2.84 7.43 4.33
N ALA A 48 -3.43 8.60 4.07
CA ALA A 48 -2.87 9.89 4.45
C ALA A 48 -3.92 10.80 5.10
N PRO A 49 -4.36 10.46 6.33
CA PRO A 49 -5.36 11.23 7.05
C PRO A 49 -4.89 12.65 7.39
N GLY A 50 -5.83 13.55 7.70
CA GLY A 50 -5.54 14.99 7.89
C GLY A 50 -4.47 15.31 8.93
N TYR A 51 -4.36 14.51 10.00
CA TYR A 51 -3.38 14.73 11.07
C TYR A 51 -1.93 14.72 10.57
N THR A 52 -1.65 14.09 9.43
CA THR A 52 -0.31 13.98 8.85
C THR A 52 0.27 15.33 8.42
N VAL A 53 -0.58 16.32 8.11
CA VAL A 53 -0.22 17.74 7.88
C VAL A 53 -0.60 18.66 9.04
N GLY A 54 -1.15 18.11 10.13
CA GLY A 54 -1.69 18.91 11.23
C GLY A 54 -3.05 19.56 10.95
N GLU A 55 -3.81 19.08 9.96
CA GLU A 55 -5.14 19.61 9.62
C GLU A 55 -6.25 18.66 10.06
N VAL A 56 -7.41 19.20 10.43
CA VAL A 56 -8.61 18.39 10.68
C VAL A 56 -9.28 18.09 9.34
N LYS A 57 -9.38 16.80 8.98
CA LYS A 57 -10.10 16.32 7.79
C LYS A 57 -11.03 15.17 8.15
N ARG A 58 -12.07 14.98 7.33
CA ARG A 58 -12.97 13.85 7.45
C ARG A 58 -12.19 12.55 7.24
N LEU A 59 -12.28 11.64 8.21
CA LEU A 59 -11.84 10.25 8.07
C LEU A 59 -12.93 9.48 7.33
N GLY A 60 -12.56 8.76 6.28
CA GLY A 60 -13.51 8.05 5.44
C GLY A 60 -12.85 7.35 4.26
N SER A 61 -13.59 7.20 3.17
CA SER A 61 -13.10 6.54 1.96
C SER A 61 -11.89 7.25 1.36
N PRO A 62 -10.94 6.51 0.77
CA PRO A 62 -9.74 7.09 0.18
C PRO A 62 -10.08 8.01 -0.99
N GLY A 63 -9.39 9.15 -1.06
CA GLY A 63 -9.48 10.07 -2.19
C GLY A 63 -8.67 9.60 -3.40
N ARG A 64 -8.88 10.24 -4.55
CA ARG A 64 -8.14 9.92 -5.80
C ARG A 64 -6.61 9.97 -5.64
N ARG A 65 -6.10 10.91 -4.83
CA ARG A 65 -4.66 11.04 -4.56
C ARG A 65 -4.10 9.84 -3.80
N GLU A 66 -4.85 9.35 -2.81
CA GLU A 66 -4.43 8.20 -1.99
C GLU A 66 -4.41 6.92 -2.83
N ILE A 67 -5.44 6.72 -3.67
CA ILE A 67 -5.49 5.62 -4.63
C ILE A 67 -4.32 5.71 -5.61
N GLY A 68 -4.03 6.89 -6.17
CA GLY A 68 -2.92 7.09 -7.10
C GLY A 68 -1.55 6.85 -6.46
N HIS A 69 -1.32 7.32 -5.23
CA HIS A 69 -0.07 7.07 -4.50
C HIS A 69 0.09 5.59 -4.13
N GLY A 70 -0.99 4.92 -3.70
CA GLY A 70 -0.99 3.49 -3.43
C GLY A 70 -0.61 2.68 -4.67
N TYR A 71 -1.23 3.00 -5.81
CA TYR A 71 -0.93 2.36 -7.09
C TYR A 71 0.50 2.60 -7.58
N LEU A 72 1.06 3.79 -7.36
CA LEU A 72 2.45 4.08 -7.70
C LEU A 72 3.42 3.18 -6.91
N ALA A 73 3.23 3.10 -5.60
CA ALA A 73 4.07 2.26 -4.76
C ALA A 73 3.83 0.77 -5.01
N GLU A 74 2.62 0.38 -5.40
CA GLU A 74 2.34 -0.99 -5.81
C GLU A 74 3.12 -1.38 -7.06
N ARG A 75 3.00 -0.59 -8.13
CA ARG A 75 3.71 -0.83 -9.39
C ARG A 75 5.23 -0.87 -9.22
N ALA A 76 5.77 -0.09 -8.29
CA ALA A 76 7.19 -0.08 -8.01
C ALA A 76 7.68 -1.42 -7.43
N LEU A 77 6.85 -2.11 -6.63
CA LEU A 77 7.22 -3.37 -5.99
C LEU A 77 6.83 -4.60 -6.79
N THR A 78 5.82 -4.51 -7.67
CA THR A 78 5.41 -5.64 -8.52
C THR A 78 6.59 -6.24 -9.29
N ALA A 79 7.57 -5.43 -9.68
CA ALA A 79 8.75 -5.87 -10.42
C ALA A 79 9.73 -6.76 -9.62
N VAL A 80 9.65 -6.73 -8.28
CA VAL A 80 10.56 -7.48 -7.38
C VAL A 80 9.83 -8.53 -6.54
N LEU A 81 8.52 -8.71 -6.74
CA LEU A 81 7.77 -9.74 -6.04
C LEU A 81 8.14 -11.13 -6.57
N PRO A 82 8.24 -12.14 -5.69
CA PRO A 82 8.44 -13.53 -6.09
C PRO A 82 7.25 -14.01 -6.92
N SER A 83 7.41 -15.07 -7.70
CA SER A 83 6.30 -15.66 -8.45
C SER A 83 5.25 -16.28 -7.51
N GLU A 84 4.10 -16.67 -8.06
CA GLU A 84 3.07 -17.37 -7.28
C GLU A 84 3.52 -18.78 -6.87
N GLU A 85 4.28 -19.46 -7.73
CA GLU A 85 4.82 -20.80 -7.48
C GLU A 85 5.84 -20.80 -6.32
N GLU A 86 6.68 -19.76 -6.26
CA GLU A 86 7.67 -19.58 -5.19
C GLU A 86 7.03 -19.12 -3.87
N PHE A 87 5.95 -18.34 -3.96
CA PHE A 87 5.32 -17.74 -2.79
C PHE A 87 3.79 -17.67 -2.93
N PRO A 88 3.06 -18.75 -2.62
CA PRO A 88 1.61 -18.87 -2.88
C PRO A 88 0.77 -18.17 -1.80
N TYR A 89 0.95 -16.85 -1.68
CA TYR A 89 0.21 -16.00 -0.75
C TYR A 89 -0.35 -14.77 -1.44
N ALA A 90 -1.57 -14.38 -1.06
CA ALA A 90 -2.06 -13.03 -1.27
C ALA A 90 -1.38 -12.09 -0.26
N ILE A 91 -0.82 -10.99 -0.77
CA ILE A 91 -0.04 -10.05 0.00
C ILE A 91 -0.81 -8.73 0.06
N ARG A 92 -1.16 -8.29 1.26
CA ARG A 92 -1.74 -6.97 1.50
C ARG A 92 -0.75 -6.11 2.27
N SER A 93 -0.33 -5.03 1.66
CA SER A 93 0.51 -4.00 2.24
C SER A 93 -0.34 -2.77 2.55
N VAL A 94 -0.24 -2.24 3.76
CA VAL A 94 -0.93 -1.00 4.17
C VAL A 94 0.11 -0.02 4.67
N THR A 95 0.25 1.10 3.97
CA THR A 95 1.09 2.22 4.42
C THR A 95 0.24 3.29 5.08
N GLU A 96 0.47 3.49 6.37
CA GLU A 96 -0.05 4.60 7.16
C GLU A 96 0.98 5.74 7.16
N ILE A 97 0.64 6.86 6.55
CA ILE A 97 1.45 8.06 6.70
C ILE A 97 1.20 8.62 8.10
N MET A 98 2.28 8.84 8.84
CA MET A 98 2.23 9.38 10.20
C MET A 98 2.52 10.89 10.20
N SER A 99 3.40 11.33 9.29
CA SER A 99 3.71 12.74 9.07
C SER A 99 4.14 12.96 7.63
N GLN A 100 3.81 14.11 7.04
CA GLN A 100 4.16 14.40 5.65
C GLN A 100 4.78 15.79 5.49
N ASN A 101 5.96 15.83 4.85
CA ASN A 101 6.59 17.04 4.37
C ASN A 101 7.49 16.71 3.17
N GLY A 102 6.87 16.30 2.07
CA GLY A 102 7.53 15.81 0.87
C GLY A 102 7.14 14.37 0.51
N SER A 103 7.43 13.97 -0.73
CA SER A 103 6.96 12.74 -1.41
C SER A 103 6.71 11.52 -0.50
N THR A 104 5.48 11.39 -0.03
CA THR A 104 5.00 10.30 0.84
C THR A 104 4.76 9.01 0.06
N SER A 105 4.53 9.10 -1.25
CA SER A 105 4.44 7.94 -2.12
C SER A 105 5.78 7.20 -2.18
N MET A 106 6.91 7.91 -2.25
CA MET A 106 8.23 7.29 -2.16
C MET A 106 8.54 6.76 -0.77
N ALA A 107 8.07 7.43 0.29
CA ALA A 107 8.14 6.88 1.64
C ALA A 107 7.40 5.54 1.74
N ALA A 108 6.21 5.45 1.11
CA ALA A 108 5.43 4.23 1.03
C ALA A 108 6.12 3.12 0.24
N THR A 109 6.77 3.45 -0.89
CA THR A 109 7.60 2.50 -1.63
C THR A 109 8.74 1.97 -0.77
N CYS A 110 9.53 2.86 -0.14
CA CYS A 110 10.67 2.47 0.69
C CYS A 110 10.27 1.66 1.93
N SER A 111 9.14 1.98 2.55
CA SER A 111 8.64 1.21 3.70
C SER A 111 8.14 -0.17 3.31
N SER A 112 7.76 -0.37 2.05
CA SER A 112 7.20 -1.63 1.58
C SER A 112 8.24 -2.57 0.95
N CYS A 113 9.47 -2.10 0.74
CA CYS A 113 10.64 -2.89 0.33
C CYS A 113 11.07 -3.89 1.42
#